data_AF-A0A817J9C4-F1
#
_entry.id   AF-A0A817J9C4-F1
#
_cell.length_a   1.000
_cell.length_b   1.000
_cell.length_c   1.000
_cell.angle_alpha   90.00
_cell.angle_beta   90.00
_cell.angle_gamma   90.00
#
_symmetry.space_group_name_H-M   'P 1'
#
loop_
_entity.id
_entity.type
_entity.pdbx_description
1 polymer ?
#
loop_
_entity_poly.entity_id
_entity_poly.type
_entity_poly.pdbx_seq_one_letter_code
_entity_poly.pdbx_strand_id
1 'polypeptide(L)'
;MDSSLTDTQKDQSSSQLSRNSITEESNSNKKILDSYQKEIEYLQKQLAQINNYSSTINSKKDNSHSSLSQWYLSNELLNKSEECQAFIDHLKQEFIRIDSLVSEANTISDEMQRQIIYNVILQIPDSYLKPSERSINNLCLPAIQVKRVNSSPQIWDIEKFEAQLNDMKNLYKKWIISENKAELLTQELKRNNPFFDEQSNSFIGVANIYLKALFCDSKLDYIVPIINTQGEVI
;
A
#
# COMPACT_ATOMS: atom_id res chain seq x y z
N MET A 1 -60.80 44.81 -8.41
CA MET A 1 -59.52 45.45 -8.71
C MET A 1 -58.65 45.35 -7.47
N ASP A 2 -57.45 44.82 -7.46
CA ASP A 2 -56.71 44.04 -8.43
C ASP A 2 -55.65 43.33 -7.56
N SER A 3 -55.56 42.01 -7.68
CA SER A 3 -54.51 41.22 -7.03
C SER A 3 -53.20 41.36 -7.78
N SER A 4 -52.09 41.07 -7.07
CA SER A 4 -50.73 40.82 -7.58
C SER A 4 -49.89 42.06 -7.88
N LEU A 5 -48.74 42.20 -7.18
CA LEU A 5 -47.47 42.77 -7.71
C LEU A 5 -46.36 42.99 -6.65
N THR A 6 -46.46 42.50 -5.40
CA THR A 6 -45.44 42.79 -4.37
C THR A 6 -44.33 41.75 -4.18
N ASP A 7 -44.49 40.52 -4.68
CA ASP A 7 -43.45 39.47 -4.48
C ASP A 7 -42.35 39.48 -5.56
N THR A 8 -42.61 40.02 -6.76
CA THR A 8 -41.65 39.99 -7.88
C THR A 8 -40.48 40.98 -7.71
N GLN A 9 -40.62 42.03 -6.88
CA GLN A 9 -39.56 43.03 -6.67
C GLN A 9 -38.53 42.63 -5.60
N LYS A 10 -38.90 41.75 -4.66
CA LYS A 10 -38.00 41.29 -3.60
C LYS A 10 -37.03 40.21 -4.10
N ASP A 11 -37.51 39.29 -4.94
CA ASP A 11 -36.68 38.23 -5.55
C ASP A 11 -35.70 38.76 -6.61
N GLN A 12 -36.07 39.84 -7.33
CA GLN A 12 -35.16 40.51 -8.26
C GLN A 12 -34.00 41.22 -7.53
N SER A 13 -34.25 41.76 -6.34
CA SER A 13 -33.20 42.43 -5.55
C SER A 13 -32.22 41.44 -4.91
N SER A 14 -32.71 40.28 -4.43
CA SER A 14 -31.86 39.22 -3.87
C SER A 14 -31.01 38.51 -4.94
N SER A 15 -31.56 38.29 -6.13
CA SER A 15 -30.83 37.67 -7.26
C SER A 15 -29.79 38.60 -7.91
N GLN A 16 -29.99 39.92 -7.87
CA GLN A 16 -28.99 40.93 -8.27
C GLN A 16 -27.83 40.99 -7.25
N LEU A 17 -28.13 40.91 -5.95
CA LEU A 17 -27.11 40.93 -4.89
C LEU A 17 -26.19 39.70 -4.98
N SER A 18 -26.75 38.50 -5.14
CA SER A 18 -25.96 37.26 -5.27
C SER A 18 -25.13 37.21 -6.55
N ARG A 19 -25.63 37.75 -7.68
CA ARG A 19 -24.84 37.87 -8.91
C ARG A 19 -23.66 38.82 -8.74
N ASN A 20 -23.85 39.94 -8.04
CA ASN A 20 -22.77 40.89 -7.79
C ASN A 20 -21.67 40.28 -6.91
N SER A 21 -22.01 39.53 -5.86
CA SER A 21 -21.04 38.82 -5.01
C SER A 21 -20.22 37.78 -5.80
N ILE A 22 -20.87 36.99 -6.66
CA ILE A 22 -20.19 35.98 -7.50
C ILE A 22 -19.27 36.66 -8.52
N THR A 23 -19.67 37.81 -9.07
CA THR A 23 -18.81 38.57 -10.01
C THR A 23 -17.62 39.22 -9.31
N GLU A 24 -17.76 39.65 -8.06
CA GLU A 24 -16.67 40.21 -7.26
C GLU A 24 -15.64 39.15 -6.85
N GLU A 25 -16.10 37.96 -6.46
CA GLU A 25 -15.24 36.82 -6.16
C GLU A 25 -14.52 36.30 -7.42
N SER A 26 -15.22 36.24 -8.55
CA SER A 26 -14.63 35.92 -9.86
C SER A 26 -13.57 36.94 -10.29
N ASN A 27 -13.82 38.23 -10.06
CA ASN A 27 -12.86 39.30 -10.34
C ASN A 27 -11.64 39.25 -9.41
N SER A 28 -11.82 38.86 -8.16
CA SER A 28 -10.74 38.70 -7.19
C SER A 28 -9.84 37.52 -7.54
N ASN A 29 -10.43 36.37 -7.89
CA ASN A 29 -9.69 35.19 -8.35
C ASN A 29 -8.94 35.46 -9.66
N LYS A 30 -9.51 36.24 -10.58
CA LYS A 30 -8.84 36.64 -11.81
C LYS A 30 -7.61 37.52 -11.54
N LYS A 31 -7.71 38.46 -10.59
CA LYS A 31 -6.55 39.27 -10.16
C LYS A 31 -5.44 38.42 -9.55
N ILE A 32 -5.80 37.40 -8.76
CA ILE A 32 -4.84 36.45 -8.19
C ILE A 32 -4.14 35.65 -9.30
N LEU A 33 -4.91 35.12 -10.26
CA LEU A 33 -4.34 34.42 -11.41
C LEU A 33 -3.38 35.31 -12.21
N ASP A 34 -3.76 36.56 -12.49
CA ASP A 34 -2.91 37.54 -13.18
C ASP A 34 -1.64 37.87 -12.39
N SER A 35 -1.69 37.87 -11.05
CA SER A 35 -0.50 38.06 -10.21
C SER A 35 0.46 36.89 -10.30
N TYR A 36 -0.04 35.65 -10.20
CA TYR A 36 0.79 34.45 -10.35
C TYR A 36 1.39 34.33 -11.74
N GLN A 37 0.63 34.70 -12.78
CA GLN A 37 1.13 34.67 -14.15
C GLN A 37 2.29 35.65 -14.36
N LYS A 38 2.20 36.85 -13.78
CA LYS A 38 3.31 37.82 -13.79
C LYS A 38 4.54 37.32 -13.01
N GLU A 39 4.33 36.63 -11.90
CA GLU A 39 5.42 36.08 -11.09
C GLU A 39 6.13 34.92 -11.84
N ILE A 40 5.38 34.05 -12.51
CA ILE A 40 5.93 33.01 -13.38
C ILE A 40 6.75 33.63 -14.52
N GLU A 41 6.22 34.65 -15.20
CA GLU A 41 6.93 35.31 -16.30
C GLU A 41 8.21 36.02 -15.81
N TYR A 42 8.16 36.64 -14.62
CA TYR A 42 9.31 37.23 -13.96
C TYR A 42 10.40 36.19 -13.65
N LEU A 43 10.02 35.04 -13.08
CA LEU A 43 10.94 33.94 -12.78
C LEU A 43 11.53 33.33 -14.06
N GLN A 44 10.73 33.17 -15.12
CA GLN A 44 11.22 32.72 -16.42
C GLN A 44 12.23 33.69 -17.03
N LYS A 45 11.99 35.00 -16.92
CA LYS A 45 12.92 36.04 -17.37
C LYS A 45 14.22 36.03 -16.56
N GLN A 46 14.16 35.82 -15.24
CA GLN A 46 15.37 35.65 -14.42
C GLN A 46 16.18 34.42 -14.84
N LEU A 47 15.54 33.28 -15.07
CA LEU A 47 16.21 32.06 -15.55
C LEU A 47 16.84 32.26 -16.95
N ALA A 48 16.15 32.95 -17.85
CA ALA A 48 16.68 33.28 -19.17
C ALA A 48 17.89 34.24 -19.09
N GLN A 49 17.86 35.20 -18.15
CA GLN A 49 19.01 36.08 -17.90
C GLN A 49 20.20 35.31 -17.33
N ILE A 50 20.00 34.41 -16.38
CA ILE A 50 21.05 33.52 -15.84
C ILE A 50 21.68 32.68 -16.97
N ASN A 51 20.86 32.14 -17.87
CA ASN A 51 21.35 31.41 -19.05
C ASN A 51 22.10 32.29 -20.06
N ASN A 52 21.74 33.57 -20.19
CA ASN A 52 22.43 34.52 -21.10
C ASN A 52 23.72 35.12 -20.50
N TYR A 53 23.82 35.29 -19.18
CA TYR A 53 25.09 35.60 -18.53
C TYR A 53 26.10 34.44 -18.69
N SER A 54 25.58 33.21 -18.80
CA SER A 54 26.37 32.01 -19.09
C SER A 54 26.85 31.93 -20.55
N SER A 55 26.22 32.65 -21.49
CA SER A 55 26.61 32.64 -22.92
C SER A 55 27.62 33.72 -23.30
N THR A 56 27.80 34.77 -22.49
CA THR A 56 28.82 35.81 -22.75
C THR A 56 30.20 35.46 -22.20
N ILE A 57 30.29 34.53 -21.24
CA ILE A 57 31.57 34.03 -20.67
C ILE A 57 32.05 32.72 -21.32
N ASN A 58 31.35 32.18 -22.33
CA ASN A 58 31.74 30.92 -22.98
C ASN A 58 32.14 31.11 -24.44
N SER A 59 33.25 31.84 -24.65
CA SER A 59 34.19 31.41 -25.69
C SER A 59 35.16 30.42 -25.03
N LYS A 60 34.97 29.13 -25.33
CA LYS A 60 35.76 27.99 -24.81
C LYS A 60 35.52 27.63 -23.33
N LYS A 61 34.42 26.94 -23.04
CA LYS A 61 34.42 25.73 -22.20
C LYS A 61 33.05 25.08 -22.16
N ASP A 62 33.10 23.77 -22.02
CA ASP A 62 32.04 22.81 -22.27
C ASP A 62 30.80 23.04 -21.41
N ASN A 63 29.66 22.79 -22.03
CA ASN A 63 28.31 22.86 -21.48
C ASN A 63 28.05 21.66 -20.55
N SER A 64 28.85 21.50 -19.49
CA SER A 64 28.90 20.29 -18.66
C SER A 64 27.93 20.28 -17.48
N HIS A 65 27.47 21.44 -16.98
CA HIS A 65 26.68 21.46 -15.73
C HIS A 65 25.19 21.16 -15.91
N SER A 66 24.56 21.54 -17.03
CA SER A 66 23.17 21.12 -17.34
C SER A 66 23.10 19.65 -17.77
N SER A 67 24.09 19.20 -18.54
CA SER A 67 24.19 17.81 -19.02
C SER A 67 24.49 16.85 -17.87
N LEU A 68 25.36 17.24 -16.92
CA LEU A 68 25.72 16.40 -15.77
C LEU A 68 24.54 16.21 -14.81
N SER A 69 23.78 17.26 -14.48
CA SER A 69 22.57 17.12 -13.65
C SER A 69 21.48 16.29 -14.34
N GLN A 70 21.28 16.45 -15.66
CA GLN A 70 20.37 15.61 -16.43
C GLN A 70 20.85 14.15 -16.53
N TRP A 71 22.16 13.94 -16.66
CA TRP A 71 22.80 12.62 -16.68
C TRP A 71 22.67 11.92 -15.32
N TYR A 72 22.86 12.63 -14.21
CA TYR A 72 22.63 12.09 -12.86
C TYR A 72 21.16 11.68 -12.66
N LEU A 73 20.21 12.54 -13.02
CA LEU A 73 18.78 12.21 -12.93
C LEU A 73 18.40 11.05 -13.84
N SER A 74 18.92 11.02 -15.08
CA SER A 74 18.67 9.93 -16.03
C SER A 74 19.25 8.60 -15.54
N ASN A 75 20.45 8.61 -14.96
CA ASN A 75 21.05 7.41 -14.39
C ASN A 75 20.36 6.99 -13.10
N GLU A 76 19.91 7.93 -12.28
CA GLU A 76 19.13 7.58 -11.08
C GLU A 76 17.80 6.94 -11.45
N LEU A 77 17.12 7.43 -12.49
CA LEU A 77 15.92 6.81 -13.04
C LEU A 77 16.22 5.45 -13.68
N LEU A 78 17.33 5.33 -14.42
CA LEU A 78 17.75 4.07 -15.04
C LEU A 78 18.10 3.02 -13.99
N ASN A 79 18.93 3.36 -13.00
CA ASN A 79 19.29 2.48 -11.90
C ASN A 79 18.05 2.03 -11.11
N LYS A 80 17.11 2.95 -10.82
CA LYS A 80 15.83 2.61 -10.20
C LYS A 80 14.98 1.68 -11.09
N SER A 81 15.06 1.82 -12.41
CA SER A 81 14.36 0.94 -13.35
C SER A 81 14.99 -0.45 -13.46
N GLU A 82 16.33 -0.54 -13.40
CA GLU A 82 17.07 -1.80 -13.39
C GLU A 82 16.83 -2.56 -12.08
N GLU A 83 16.87 -1.86 -10.95
CA GLU A 83 16.52 -2.37 -9.63
C GLU A 83 15.07 -2.90 -9.57
N CYS A 84 14.11 -2.13 -10.09
CA CYS A 84 12.73 -2.57 -10.28
C CYS A 84 12.65 -3.86 -11.10
N GLN A 85 13.35 -3.91 -12.24
CA GLN A 85 13.28 -5.03 -13.16
C GLN A 85 13.88 -6.30 -12.52
N ALA A 86 15.03 -6.17 -11.86
CA ALA A 86 15.66 -7.25 -11.11
C ALA A 86 14.74 -7.77 -10.00
N PHE A 87 14.07 -6.87 -9.28
CA PHE A 87 13.09 -7.24 -8.26
C PHE A 87 11.88 -7.98 -8.85
N ILE A 88 11.32 -7.51 -9.97
CA ILE A 88 10.21 -8.18 -10.67
C ILE A 88 10.63 -9.58 -11.11
N ASP A 89 11.83 -9.74 -11.67
CA ASP A 89 12.30 -11.04 -12.15
C ASP A 89 12.59 -12.01 -11.00
N HIS A 90 13.14 -11.52 -9.88
CA HIS A 90 13.24 -12.27 -8.64
C HIS A 90 11.86 -12.71 -8.12
N LEU A 91 10.89 -11.78 -8.07
CA LEU A 91 9.52 -12.09 -7.66
C LEU A 91 8.86 -13.15 -8.54
N LYS A 92 9.07 -13.10 -9.86
CA LYS A 92 8.55 -14.14 -10.77
C LYS A 92 9.15 -15.51 -10.48
N GLN A 93 10.46 -15.58 -10.25
CA GLN A 93 11.14 -16.83 -9.92
C GLN A 93 10.63 -17.41 -8.60
N GLU A 94 10.53 -16.57 -7.56
CA GLU A 94 9.95 -16.95 -6.28
C GLU A 94 8.49 -17.38 -6.43
N PHE A 95 7.69 -16.66 -7.22
CA PHE A 95 6.30 -17.03 -7.46
C PHE A 95 6.16 -18.43 -8.07
N ILE A 96 6.95 -18.75 -9.10
CA ILE A 96 6.94 -20.09 -9.72
C ILE A 96 7.34 -21.17 -8.71
N ARG A 97 8.36 -20.89 -7.89
CA ARG A 97 8.83 -21.80 -6.84
C ARG A 97 7.73 -22.07 -5.81
N ILE A 98 7.09 -21.01 -5.33
CA ILE A 98 6.05 -21.07 -4.30
C ILE A 98 4.77 -21.73 -4.86
N ASP A 99 4.40 -21.45 -6.10
CA ASP A 99 3.23 -22.05 -6.76
C ASP A 99 3.36 -23.59 -6.82
N SER A 100 4.56 -24.10 -7.09
CA SER A 100 4.86 -25.54 -7.01
C SER A 100 4.62 -26.11 -5.60
N LEU A 101 5.08 -25.41 -4.55
CA LEU A 101 4.87 -25.81 -3.16
C LEU A 101 3.39 -25.76 -2.75
N VAL A 102 2.66 -24.74 -3.22
CA VAL A 102 1.22 -24.59 -3.00
C VAL A 102 0.44 -25.71 -3.68
N SER A 103 0.80 -26.06 -4.93
CA SER A 103 0.21 -27.20 -5.63
C SER A 103 0.43 -28.51 -4.87
N GLU A 104 1.62 -28.73 -4.32
CA GLU A 104 1.92 -29.91 -3.50
C GLU A 104 1.10 -29.93 -2.20
N ALA A 105 1.01 -28.80 -1.49
CA ALA A 105 0.22 -28.68 -0.26
C ALA A 105 -1.27 -28.93 -0.52
N ASN A 106 -1.82 -28.38 -1.61
CA ASN A 106 -3.21 -28.60 -2.03
C ASN A 106 -3.44 -30.08 -2.35
N THR A 107 -2.51 -30.74 -3.05
CA THR A 107 -2.61 -32.18 -3.35
C THR A 107 -2.66 -33.03 -2.06
N ILE A 108 -1.78 -32.75 -1.09
CA ILE A 108 -1.78 -33.44 0.21
C ILE A 108 -3.07 -33.17 0.97
N SER A 109 -3.52 -31.91 1.00
CA SER A 109 -4.77 -31.49 1.64
C SER A 109 -5.97 -32.25 1.07
N ASP A 110 -6.09 -32.31 -0.25
CA ASP A 110 -7.17 -32.97 -0.97
C ASP A 110 -7.19 -34.48 -0.71
N GLU A 111 -6.04 -35.15 -0.79
CA GLU A 111 -5.93 -36.58 -0.53
C GLU A 111 -6.24 -36.97 0.92
N MET A 112 -5.86 -36.11 1.86
CA MET A 112 -6.18 -36.27 3.29
C MET A 112 -7.59 -35.76 3.65
N GLN A 113 -8.39 -35.37 2.66
CA GLN A 113 -9.76 -34.86 2.80
C GLN A 113 -9.85 -33.67 3.75
N ARG A 114 -8.87 -32.76 3.67
CA ARG A 114 -8.85 -31.50 4.40
C ARG A 114 -9.49 -30.43 3.55
N GLN A 115 -10.49 -29.75 4.11
CA GLN A 115 -11.21 -28.67 3.44
C GLN A 115 -10.45 -27.35 3.53
N ILE A 116 -9.19 -27.36 3.08
CA ILE A 116 -8.26 -26.23 3.16
C ILE A 116 -7.62 -26.01 1.79
N ILE A 117 -7.65 -24.77 1.33
CA ILE A 117 -7.11 -24.32 0.04
C ILE A 117 -6.01 -23.29 0.31
N TYR A 118 -4.84 -23.51 -0.29
CA TYR A 118 -3.70 -22.60 -0.25
C TYR A 118 -3.62 -21.82 -1.57
N ASN A 119 -3.44 -20.50 -1.48
CA ASN A 119 -3.26 -19.61 -2.63
C ASN A 119 -2.07 -18.68 -2.41
N VAL A 120 -1.33 -18.38 -3.47
CA VAL A 120 -0.27 -17.36 -3.41
C VAL A 120 -0.90 -15.97 -3.54
N ILE A 121 -0.49 -15.05 -2.68
CA ILE A 121 -0.86 -13.63 -2.72
C ILE A 121 0.40 -12.76 -2.65
N LEU A 122 0.29 -11.49 -3.04
CA LEU A 122 1.35 -10.50 -2.84
C LEU A 122 0.92 -9.55 -1.72
N GLN A 123 1.79 -9.40 -0.72
CA GLN A 123 1.60 -8.53 0.44
C GLN A 123 2.56 -7.35 0.38
N ILE A 124 2.10 -6.17 0.81
CA ILE A 124 2.97 -5.02 1.03
C ILE A 124 3.62 -5.19 2.41
N PRO A 125 4.96 -5.22 2.52
CA PRO A 125 5.61 -5.41 3.81
C PRO A 125 5.42 -4.20 4.72
N ASP A 126 5.38 -4.45 6.04
CA ASP A 126 5.20 -3.42 7.06
C ASP A 126 6.29 -2.35 7.06
N SER A 127 7.47 -2.65 6.52
CA SER A 127 8.56 -1.68 6.31
C SER A 127 8.13 -0.49 5.45
N TYR A 128 7.21 -0.69 4.50
CA TYR A 128 6.66 0.40 3.66
C TYR A 128 5.65 1.29 4.37
N LEU A 129 5.15 0.85 5.54
CA LEU A 129 4.30 1.69 6.38
C LEU A 129 5.12 2.75 7.13
N LYS A 130 6.46 2.62 7.17
CA LYS A 130 7.35 3.62 7.75
C LYS A 130 7.71 4.70 6.71
N PRO A 131 7.59 6.00 7.03
CA PRO A 131 7.94 7.08 6.10
C PRO A 131 9.40 7.12 5.63
N SER A 132 10.32 6.47 6.35
CA SER A 132 11.78 6.62 6.21
C SER A 132 12.48 5.61 5.30
N GLU A 133 11.82 4.50 4.93
CA GLU A 133 12.45 3.40 4.18
C GLU A 133 11.66 3.08 2.90
N ARG A 134 11.69 3.98 1.92
CA ARG A 134 11.14 3.72 0.58
C ARG A 134 12.23 3.16 -0.34
N SER A 135 12.68 1.93 -0.05
CA SER A 135 13.46 1.17 -1.03
C SER A 135 12.54 0.72 -2.16
N ILE A 136 13.03 0.56 -3.38
CA ILE A 136 12.23 0.02 -4.50
C ILE A 136 12.33 -1.52 -4.54
N ASN A 137 13.34 -2.09 -3.88
CA ASN A 137 13.71 -3.49 -4.01
C ASN A 137 12.82 -4.46 -3.22
N ASN A 138 11.83 -3.98 -2.46
CA ASN A 138 11.00 -4.81 -1.56
C ASN A 138 9.50 -4.45 -1.62
N LEU A 139 9.00 -3.84 -2.70
CA LEU A 139 7.64 -3.23 -2.75
C LEU A 139 6.53 -4.19 -2.33
N CYS A 140 6.68 -5.47 -2.68
CA CYS A 140 5.77 -6.55 -2.35
C CYS A 140 6.56 -7.80 -1.96
N LEU A 141 6.01 -8.62 -1.07
CA LEU A 141 6.51 -9.95 -0.77
C LEU A 141 5.43 -10.99 -1.09
N PRO A 142 5.81 -12.18 -1.59
CA PRO A 142 4.85 -13.26 -1.71
C PRO A 142 4.44 -13.75 -0.31
N ALA A 143 3.18 -14.10 -0.16
CA ALA A 143 2.64 -14.71 1.05
C ALA A 143 1.59 -15.77 0.66
N ILE A 144 1.24 -16.64 1.60
CA ILE A 144 0.29 -17.73 1.36
C ILE A 144 -1.01 -17.42 2.08
N GLN A 145 -2.08 -17.33 1.31
CA GLN A 145 -3.43 -17.28 1.83
C GLN A 145 -3.96 -18.69 2.08
N VAL A 146 -4.28 -18.99 3.34
CA VAL A 146 -4.86 -20.26 3.77
C VAL A 146 -6.36 -20.08 4.01
N LYS A 147 -7.20 -20.78 3.24
CA LYS A 147 -8.66 -20.73 3.36
C LYS A 147 -9.19 -22.07 3.84
N ARG A 148 -9.89 -22.06 4.97
CA ARG A 148 -10.64 -23.21 5.48
C ARG A 148 -12.14 -22.92 5.44
N VAL A 149 -12.94 -23.93 5.10
CA VAL A 149 -14.41 -23.81 5.15
C VAL A 149 -14.84 -23.42 6.57
N ASN A 150 -15.71 -22.41 6.68
CA ASN A 150 -16.21 -21.84 7.94
C ASN A 150 -15.17 -21.12 8.82
N SER A 151 -14.00 -20.77 8.28
CA SER A 151 -12.99 -19.97 8.99
C SER A 151 -12.57 -18.74 8.19
N SER A 152 -12.10 -17.71 8.88
CA SER A 152 -11.50 -16.55 8.23
C SER A 152 -10.21 -16.95 7.51
N PRO A 153 -9.91 -16.35 6.34
CA PRO A 153 -8.65 -16.58 5.65
C PRO A 153 -7.47 -16.14 6.51
N GLN A 154 -6.41 -16.94 6.54
CA GLN A 154 -5.15 -16.60 7.19
C GLN A 154 -4.10 -16.25 6.14
N ILE A 155 -3.14 -15.43 6.54
CA ILE A 155 -1.97 -15.12 5.72
C ILE A 155 -0.75 -15.66 6.45
N TRP A 156 0.02 -16.50 5.78
CA TRP A 156 1.26 -17.07 6.27
C TRP A 156 2.44 -16.58 5.44
N ASP A 157 3.54 -16.30 6.12
CA ASP A 157 4.82 -16.07 5.46
C ASP A 157 5.30 -17.34 4.76
N ILE A 158 6.12 -17.17 3.73
CA ILE A 158 6.66 -18.29 2.94
C ILE A 158 7.43 -19.26 3.83
N GLU A 159 8.29 -18.76 4.73
CA GLU A 159 9.11 -19.58 5.62
C GLU A 159 8.24 -20.47 6.54
N LYS A 160 7.19 -19.86 7.10
CA LYS A 160 6.22 -20.59 7.92
C LYS A 160 5.50 -21.65 7.10
N PHE A 161 5.05 -21.31 5.90
CA PHE A 161 4.39 -22.26 5.01
C PHE A 161 5.29 -23.42 4.61
N GLU A 162 6.58 -23.17 4.32
CA GLU A 162 7.54 -24.22 4.00
C GLU A 162 7.77 -25.19 5.18
N ALA A 163 7.90 -24.65 6.39
CA ALA A 163 8.01 -25.47 7.60
C ALA A 163 6.75 -26.34 7.79
N GLN A 164 5.56 -25.74 7.66
CA GLN A 164 4.29 -26.45 7.79
C GLN A 164 4.10 -27.49 6.67
N LEU A 165 4.48 -27.18 5.43
CA LEU A 165 4.42 -28.13 4.32
C LEU A 165 5.33 -29.33 4.56
N ASN A 166 6.52 -29.13 5.13
CA ASN A 166 7.38 -30.25 5.50
C ASN A 166 6.71 -31.15 6.56
N ASP A 167 6.04 -30.55 7.55
CA ASP A 167 5.27 -31.30 8.54
C ASP A 167 4.06 -32.02 7.91
N MET A 168 3.36 -31.40 6.96
CA MET A 168 2.30 -32.04 6.17
C MET A 168 2.83 -33.26 5.40
N LYS A 169 3.99 -33.15 4.73
CA LYS A 169 4.62 -34.27 4.01
C LYS A 169 4.98 -35.42 4.95
N ASN A 170 5.53 -35.11 6.12
CA ASN A 170 5.89 -36.12 7.12
C ASN A 170 4.65 -36.84 7.65
N LEU A 171 3.59 -36.11 7.93
CA LEU A 171 2.31 -36.65 8.37
C LEU A 171 1.65 -37.49 7.27
N TYR A 172 1.71 -37.04 6.01
CA TYR A 172 1.22 -37.77 4.85
C TYR A 172 1.93 -39.11 4.63
N LYS A 173 3.26 -39.15 4.75
CA LYS A 173 4.03 -40.41 4.70
C LYS A 173 3.57 -41.41 5.77
N LYS A 174 3.41 -40.95 7.02
CA LYS A 174 2.90 -41.79 8.12
C LYS A 174 1.48 -42.29 7.84
N TRP A 175 0.63 -41.42 7.30
CA TRP A 175 -0.77 -41.72 7.02
C TRP A 175 -0.95 -42.74 5.89
N ILE A 176 -0.12 -42.70 4.84
CA ILE A 176 -0.16 -43.72 3.78
C ILE A 176 0.14 -45.12 4.34
N ILE A 177 1.14 -45.21 5.22
CA ILE A 177 1.65 -46.49 5.75
C ILE A 177 0.73 -47.03 6.86
N SER A 178 -0.02 -46.16 7.54
CA SER A 178 -0.87 -46.55 8.67
C SER A 178 -2.11 -47.32 8.22
N GLU A 179 -2.38 -48.45 8.89
CA GLU A 179 -3.61 -49.23 8.73
C GLU A 179 -4.84 -48.50 9.31
N ASN A 180 -4.65 -47.70 10.37
CA ASN A 180 -5.72 -46.91 11.01
C ASN A 180 -5.54 -45.41 10.78
N LYS A 181 -5.85 -45.00 9.54
CA LYS A 181 -5.75 -43.63 9.05
C LYS A 181 -6.49 -42.59 9.90
N ALA A 182 -7.70 -42.90 10.35
CA ALA A 182 -8.54 -41.95 11.09
C ALA A 182 -8.02 -41.67 12.50
N GLU A 183 -7.53 -42.71 13.18
CA GLU A 183 -6.97 -42.58 14.53
C GLU A 183 -5.67 -41.77 14.53
N LEU A 184 -4.76 -42.07 13.60
CA LEU A 184 -3.51 -41.33 13.45
C LEU A 184 -3.76 -39.84 13.22
N LEU A 185 -4.68 -39.52 12.31
CA LEU A 185 -5.05 -38.13 12.03
C LEU A 185 -5.62 -37.43 13.26
N THR A 186 -6.47 -38.10 14.04
CA THR A 186 -7.07 -37.49 15.23
C THR A 186 -6.02 -37.22 16.31
N GLN A 187 -5.06 -38.11 16.49
CA GLN A 187 -3.99 -37.94 17.48
C GLN A 187 -2.98 -36.87 17.08
N GLU A 188 -2.49 -36.91 15.84
CA GLU A 188 -1.47 -35.97 15.36
C GLU A 188 -2.03 -34.54 15.28
N LEU A 189 -3.26 -34.36 14.75
CA LEU A 189 -3.87 -33.04 14.64
C LEU A 189 -4.19 -32.39 16.00
N LYS A 190 -4.55 -33.19 17.01
CA LYS A 190 -4.76 -32.68 18.38
C LYS A 190 -3.46 -32.20 19.02
N ARG A 191 -2.32 -32.77 18.61
CA ARG A 191 -1.00 -32.40 19.13
C ARG A 191 -0.47 -31.16 18.44
N ASN A 192 -0.44 -31.18 17.11
CA ASN A 192 0.00 -30.09 16.27
C ASN A 192 -0.64 -30.25 14.88
N ASN A 193 -1.52 -29.33 14.50
CA ASN A 193 -2.18 -29.36 13.20
C ASN A 193 -1.35 -28.59 12.17
N PRO A 194 -0.66 -29.26 11.23
CA PRO A 194 0.17 -28.55 10.26
C PRO A 194 -0.64 -27.85 9.16
N PHE A 195 -1.93 -28.14 9.04
CA PHE A 195 -2.78 -27.62 7.96
C PHE A 195 -3.41 -26.25 8.26
N PHE A 196 -3.59 -25.92 9.54
CA PHE A 196 -4.31 -24.71 9.93
C PHE A 196 -4.01 -24.31 11.38
N ASP A 197 -3.73 -23.04 11.61
CA ASP A 197 -3.55 -22.52 12.97
C ASP A 197 -4.91 -22.20 13.59
N GLU A 198 -5.23 -22.78 14.74
CA GLU A 198 -6.49 -22.45 15.42
C GLU A 198 -6.48 -21.05 16.06
N GLN A 199 -5.30 -20.47 16.29
CA GLN A 199 -5.13 -19.13 16.85
C GLN A 199 -4.24 -18.26 15.95
N SER A 200 -4.83 -17.63 14.93
CA SER A 200 -4.13 -16.59 14.16
C SER A 200 -4.86 -15.25 14.29
N ASN A 201 -4.40 -14.40 15.19
CA ASN A 201 -4.81 -13.01 15.20
C ASN A 201 -3.87 -12.26 14.26
N SER A 202 -4.29 -12.05 13.00
CA SER A 202 -3.58 -11.18 12.09
C SER A 202 -4.05 -9.74 12.35
N PHE A 203 -3.20 -8.96 13.01
CA PHE A 203 -3.45 -7.54 13.22
C PHE A 203 -3.15 -6.80 11.92
N ILE A 204 -4.11 -6.02 11.43
CA ILE A 204 -3.92 -5.18 10.25
C ILE A 204 -3.83 -3.72 10.70
N GLY A 205 -2.66 -3.10 10.53
CA GLY A 205 -2.47 -1.67 10.77
C GLY A 205 -1.32 -1.30 11.69
N VAL A 206 -0.95 -0.01 11.65
CA VAL A 206 0.11 0.59 12.46
C VAL A 206 -0.52 1.70 13.30
N ALA A 207 -0.46 1.57 14.62
CA ALA A 207 -0.89 2.61 15.54
C ALA A 207 0.32 3.49 15.93
N ASN A 208 0.36 4.71 15.40
CA ASN A 208 1.37 5.69 15.80
C ASN A 208 0.95 6.33 17.14
N ILE A 209 1.52 5.84 18.24
CA ILE A 209 1.23 6.36 19.58
C ILE A 209 2.20 7.50 19.90
N TYR A 210 1.67 8.72 20.06
CA TYR A 210 2.45 9.87 20.51
C TYR A 210 2.57 9.88 22.02
N LEU A 211 3.70 9.36 22.54
CA LEU A 211 3.95 9.20 23.98
C LEU A 211 4.25 10.52 24.72
N LYS A 212 4.22 11.68 24.04
CA LYS A 212 4.48 12.99 24.67
C LYS A 212 3.47 13.31 25.79
N ALA A 213 2.25 12.74 25.73
CA ALA A 213 1.24 12.89 26.78
C ALA A 213 1.53 12.08 28.05
N LEU A 214 2.41 11.07 28.01
CA LEU A 214 2.81 10.30 29.20
C LEU A 214 3.77 11.06 30.12
N PHE A 215 4.29 12.22 29.69
CA PHE A 215 5.11 13.09 30.52
C PHE A 215 4.31 13.88 31.57
N CYS A 216 2.98 13.76 31.56
CA CYS A 216 2.14 14.14 32.69
C CYS A 216 1.71 12.84 33.39
N ASP A 217 1.72 12.81 34.73
CA ASP A 217 1.29 11.70 35.60
C ASP A 217 -0.23 11.39 35.49
N SER A 218 -0.77 11.39 34.28
CA SER A 218 -2.13 10.99 33.95
C SER A 218 -2.15 9.50 33.61
N LYS A 219 -2.91 8.73 34.40
CA LYS A 219 -3.23 7.33 34.07
C LYS A 219 -4.06 7.31 32.80
N LEU A 220 -3.53 6.73 31.72
CA LEU A 220 -4.22 6.64 30.44
C LEU A 220 -5.23 5.47 30.51
N ASP A 221 -6.47 5.76 30.84
CA ASP A 221 -7.56 4.77 30.85
C ASP A 221 -8.31 4.84 29.51
N TYR A 222 -7.62 4.45 28.43
CA TYR A 222 -8.17 4.41 27.08
C TYR A 222 -8.14 2.98 26.55
N ILE A 223 -9.32 2.43 26.29
CA ILE A 223 -9.45 1.15 25.61
C ILE A 223 -9.18 1.41 24.13
N VAL A 224 -8.12 0.81 23.60
CA VAL A 224 -7.83 0.87 22.16
C VAL A 224 -8.89 0.03 21.44
N PRO A 225 -9.76 0.63 20.61
CA PRO A 225 -10.76 -0.12 19.87
C PRO A 225 -10.05 -1.05 18.89
N ILE A 226 -10.33 -2.36 18.98
CA ILE A 226 -9.79 -3.34 18.05
C ILE A 226 -10.73 -3.34 16.84
N ILE A 227 -10.18 -3.07 15.66
CA ILE A 227 -10.95 -3.04 14.42
C ILE A 227 -10.68 -4.33 13.66
N ASN A 228 -11.74 -5.03 13.23
CA ASN A 228 -11.62 -6.23 12.42
C ASN A 228 -11.21 -5.89 10.97
N THR A 229 -10.91 -6.91 10.17
CA THR A 229 -10.48 -6.72 8.77
C THR A 229 -11.59 -6.15 7.88
N GLN A 230 -12.83 -6.11 8.36
CA GLN A 230 -14.01 -5.51 7.72
C GLN A 230 -14.25 -4.05 8.18
N GLY A 231 -13.46 -3.52 9.12
CA GLY A 231 -13.60 -2.16 9.62
C GLY A 231 -14.60 -2.00 10.77
N GLU A 232 -15.11 -3.09 11.35
CA GLU A 232 -16.02 -3.07 12.49
C GLU A 232 -15.23 -3.11 13.80
N VAL A 233 -15.73 -2.39 14.80
CA VAL A 233 -15.13 -2.32 16.14
C VAL A 233 -15.57 -3.55 16.95
N ILE A 234 -14.60 -4.27 17.53
CA ILE A 234 -14.78 -5.42 18.44
C ILE A 234 -14.59 -4.96 19.89
#